data_AF-A0A0F9I171-F1
#
_entry.id   AF-A0A0F9I171-F1
#
_cell.length_a   1.000
_cell.length_b   1.000
_cell.length_c   1.000
_cell.angle_alpha   90.00
_cell.angle_beta   90.00
_cell.angle_gamma   90.00
#
_symmetry.space_group_name_H-M   'P 1'
#
loop_
_entity.id
_entity.type
_entity.pdbx_description
1 polymer ?
#
loop_
_entity_poly.entity_id
_entity_poly.type
_entity_poly.pdbx_seq_one_letter_code
_entity_poly.pdbx_strand_id
1 'polypeptide(L)'
;RNALHTQIIDQLVKKSEKEHGLLIYLFLLRVQTASTVLDITKCYRWSITRKKMKIVFLDIDGVLNTISNWGSRPIEKRFTPECIAALNRITEYTGAKIVISSTWRNIMGYYELSALLHSVGIEGEIIGKTPLVKLSGGPRGEEIERFLYEYRKSEFDVSSFVILDDDTDMGDLMEHLVWCSPNTGLTEGLADIAIRKLEE
;
A
#
# COMPACT_ATOMS: atom_id res chain seq x y z
N ARG A 1 36.54 33.08 8.58
CA ARG A 1 36.33 31.66 8.97
C ARG A 1 34.85 31.26 8.99
N ASN A 2 33.95 32.08 9.54
CA ASN A 2 32.52 31.72 9.66
C ASN A 2 31.74 31.70 8.33
N ALA A 3 31.95 32.66 7.42
CA ALA A 3 31.17 32.73 6.17
C ALA A 3 31.43 31.56 5.20
N LEU A 4 32.68 31.10 5.09
CA LEU A 4 33.05 29.96 4.24
C LEU A 4 32.49 28.65 4.80
N HIS A 5 32.41 28.53 6.13
CA HIS A 5 31.86 27.36 6.80
C HIS A 5 30.35 27.25 6.58
N THR A 6 29.63 28.37 6.63
CA THR A 6 28.20 28.42 6.34
C THR A 6 27.89 28.07 4.88
N GLN A 7 28.67 28.58 3.92
CA GLN A 7 28.49 28.22 2.51
C GLN A 7 28.74 26.73 2.22
N ILE A 8 29.73 26.12 2.87
CA ILE A 8 30.00 24.68 2.73
C ILE A 8 28.85 23.86 3.34
N ILE A 9 28.31 24.28 4.48
CA ILE A 9 27.15 23.63 5.10
C ILE A 9 25.92 23.72 4.19
N ASP A 10 25.61 24.89 3.63
CA ASP A 10 24.46 25.07 2.74
C ASP A 10 24.59 24.22 1.46
N GLN A 11 25.80 24.10 0.91
CA GLN A 11 26.06 23.24 -0.25
C GLN A 11 25.93 21.74 0.09
N LEU A 12 26.34 21.32 1.29
CA LEU A 12 26.23 19.93 1.74
C LEU A 12 24.78 19.55 2.08
N VAL A 13 24.01 20.46 2.67
CA VAL A 13 22.57 20.26 2.96
C VAL A 13 21.80 20.05 1.65
N LYS A 14 21.97 20.94 0.67
CA LYS A 14 21.35 20.82 -0.67
C LYS A 14 21.77 19.56 -1.43
N LYS A 15 22.97 19.03 -1.17
CA LYS A 15 23.45 17.79 -1.79
C LYS A 15 22.93 16.53 -1.07
N SER A 16 22.56 16.64 0.22
CA SER A 16 22.10 15.52 1.04
C SER A 16 20.62 15.20 0.94
N GLU A 17 19.79 16.16 0.52
CA GLU A 17 18.38 15.95 0.17
C GLU A 17 18.19 14.87 -0.91
N LYS A 18 19.27 14.48 -1.61
CA LYS A 18 19.21 13.45 -2.63
C LYS A 18 19.63 12.05 -2.18
N GLU A 19 20.64 11.83 -1.31
CA GLU A 19 21.12 10.44 -1.11
C GLU A 19 21.74 10.02 0.24
N HIS A 20 22.22 10.88 1.16
CA HIS A 20 23.04 10.37 2.28
C HIS A 20 22.93 11.16 3.61
N GLY A 21 21.92 10.83 4.43
CA GLY A 21 21.72 11.40 5.76
C GLY A 21 22.75 10.99 6.83
N LEU A 22 23.35 9.79 6.73
CA LEU A 22 24.27 9.27 7.75
C LEU A 22 25.65 9.97 7.78
N LEU A 23 26.14 10.42 6.62
CA LEU A 23 27.46 11.04 6.49
C LEU A 23 27.52 12.43 7.14
N ILE A 24 26.41 13.17 7.11
CA ILE A 24 26.30 14.47 7.78
C ILE A 24 26.29 14.32 9.31
N TYR A 25 25.60 13.29 9.83
CA TYR A 25 25.57 13.01 11.27
C TYR A 25 26.98 12.78 11.86
N LEU A 26 27.81 12.00 11.16
CA LEU A 26 29.20 11.74 11.57
C LEU A 26 30.12 12.97 11.43
N PHE A 27 29.88 13.83 10.44
CA PHE A 27 30.63 15.07 10.27
C PHE A 27 30.31 16.11 11.34
N LEU A 28 29.04 16.23 11.73
CA LEU A 28 28.59 17.18 12.76
C LEU A 28 29.03 16.80 14.18
N LEU A 29 29.16 15.50 14.48
CA LEU A 29 29.76 15.03 15.74
C LEU A 29 31.23 15.46 15.90
N ARG A 30 31.94 15.81 14.81
CA ARG A 30 33.31 16.35 14.85
C ARG A 30 33.38 17.86 15.01
N VAL A 31 32.27 18.60 14.88
CA VAL A 31 32.20 20.05 15.08
C VAL A 31 31.66 20.33 16.48
N GLN A 32 32.57 20.31 17.46
CA GLN A 32 32.26 20.51 18.87
C GLN A 32 31.86 21.96 19.19
N THR A 33 30.57 22.29 19.06
CA THR A 33 29.91 23.28 19.92
C THR A 33 28.52 22.80 20.30
N ALA A 34 28.19 22.76 21.59
CA ALA A 34 26.94 22.18 22.11
C ALA A 34 25.67 22.86 21.56
N SER A 35 25.75 24.17 21.25
CA SER A 35 24.60 24.94 20.75
C SER A 35 24.23 24.58 19.30
N THR A 36 25.21 24.28 18.43
CA THR A 36 24.94 23.84 17.05
C THR A 36 24.39 22.42 17.00
N VAL A 37 24.84 21.52 17.91
CA VAL A 37 24.28 20.16 18.00
C VAL A 37 22.80 20.18 18.41
N LEU A 38 22.41 21.08 19.32
CA LEU A 38 21.02 21.17 19.79
C LEU A 38 20.05 21.74 18.75
N ASP A 39 20.47 22.76 17.99
CA ASP A 39 19.64 23.33 16.91
C ASP A 39 19.53 22.40 15.70
N ILE A 40 20.62 21.73 15.34
CA ILE A 40 20.61 20.78 14.24
C ILE A 40 19.83 19.52 14.62
N THR A 41 19.91 19.03 15.86
CA THR A 41 19.04 17.94 16.32
C THR A 41 17.57 18.34 16.39
N LYS A 42 17.22 19.61 16.65
CA LYS A 42 15.83 20.09 16.50
C LYS A 42 15.38 20.18 15.03
N CYS A 43 16.26 20.63 14.12
CA CYS A 43 15.97 20.72 12.68
C CYS A 43 16.01 19.37 11.95
N TYR A 44 16.79 18.37 12.40
CA TYR A 44 16.73 16.98 11.90
C TYR A 44 15.70 16.13 12.64
N ARG A 45 15.24 16.59 13.81
CA ARG A 45 13.98 16.14 14.43
C ARG A 45 12.78 16.89 13.83
N TRP A 46 12.96 17.54 12.68
CA TRP A 46 11.88 17.73 11.72
C TRP A 46 11.59 16.36 11.10
N SER A 47 10.82 15.58 11.86
CA SER A 47 9.96 14.50 11.39
C SER A 47 10.41 13.77 10.12
N ILE A 48 11.18 12.68 10.28
CA ILE A 48 10.98 11.51 9.42
C ILE A 48 9.64 10.89 9.84
N THR A 49 8.54 11.65 9.77
CA THR A 49 7.20 11.08 9.90
C THR A 49 6.95 10.42 8.57
N ARG A 50 7.12 9.09 8.55
CA ARG A 50 6.70 8.28 7.41
C ARG A 50 5.26 8.64 7.05
N LYS A 51 5.00 8.79 5.76
CA LYS A 51 3.66 9.12 5.29
C LYS A 51 2.76 7.93 5.59
N LYS A 52 1.79 8.13 6.48
CA LYS A 52 0.80 7.10 6.83
C LYS A 52 -0.06 6.77 5.62
N MET A 53 -0.29 5.48 5.41
CA MET A 53 -1.06 4.96 4.29
C MET A 53 -1.97 3.84 4.76
N LYS A 54 -3.18 3.81 4.21
CA LYS A 54 -4.15 2.73 4.38
C LYS A 54 -4.17 1.87 3.12
N ILE A 55 -4.31 0.56 3.27
CA ILE A 55 -4.25 -0.38 2.14
C ILE A 55 -5.48 -1.29 2.09
N VAL A 56 -5.99 -1.48 0.87
CA VAL A 56 -6.92 -2.57 0.53
C VAL A 56 -6.13 -3.63 -0.23
N PHE A 57 -5.97 -4.82 0.34
CA PHE A 57 -5.53 -6.00 -0.40
C PHE A 57 -6.74 -6.61 -1.09
N LEU A 58 -6.71 -6.62 -2.41
CA LEU A 58 -7.88 -6.88 -3.25
C LEU A 58 -7.73 -8.17 -4.06
N ASP A 59 -8.56 -9.17 -3.77
CA ASP A 59 -8.85 -10.23 -4.73
C ASP A 59 -9.89 -9.77 -5.78
N ILE A 60 -10.05 -10.54 -6.86
CA ILE A 60 -10.92 -10.20 -8.00
C ILE A 60 -12.06 -11.21 -8.11
N ASP A 61 -11.75 -12.51 -8.19
CA ASP A 61 -12.79 -13.52 -8.38
C ASP A 61 -13.54 -13.73 -7.06
N GLY A 62 -14.86 -13.69 -7.09
CA GLY A 62 -15.66 -13.77 -5.85
C GLY A 62 -15.68 -12.50 -4.99
N VAL A 63 -14.91 -11.47 -5.36
CA VAL A 63 -14.92 -10.12 -4.72
C VAL A 63 -15.50 -9.07 -5.65
N LEU A 64 -14.90 -8.85 -6.83
CA LEU A 64 -15.35 -7.87 -7.82
C LEU A 64 -16.29 -8.47 -8.86
N ASN A 65 -16.46 -9.78 -8.81
CA ASN A 65 -17.40 -10.53 -9.61
C ASN A 65 -18.06 -11.61 -8.76
N THR A 66 -19.08 -12.24 -9.34
CA THR A 66 -19.74 -13.39 -8.71
C THR A 66 -19.56 -14.63 -9.56
N ILE A 67 -19.86 -15.80 -9.00
CA ILE A 67 -19.89 -17.08 -9.73
C ILE A 67 -20.73 -16.98 -11.02
N SER A 68 -21.79 -16.17 -11.04
CA SER A 68 -22.65 -15.98 -12.22
C SER A 68 -21.94 -15.29 -13.40
N ASN A 69 -20.85 -14.58 -13.11
CA ASN A 69 -20.02 -13.89 -14.09
C ASN A 69 -18.84 -14.74 -14.59
N TRP A 70 -18.57 -15.87 -13.94
CA TRP A 70 -17.46 -16.76 -14.31
C TRP A 70 -17.73 -17.47 -15.64
N GLY A 71 -16.66 -17.95 -16.28
CA GLY A 71 -16.73 -18.63 -17.58
C GLY A 71 -16.36 -17.76 -18.78
N SER A 72 -16.84 -18.11 -19.97
CA SER A 72 -16.34 -17.61 -21.26
C SER A 72 -16.74 -16.17 -21.63
N ARG A 73 -17.20 -15.36 -20.67
CA ARG A 73 -17.50 -13.94 -20.91
C ARG A 73 -16.21 -13.17 -21.25
N PRO A 74 -16.29 -12.15 -22.12
CA PRO A 74 -15.23 -11.16 -22.25
C PRO A 74 -14.84 -10.61 -20.88
N ILE A 75 -13.54 -10.38 -20.66
CA ILE A 75 -12.99 -10.10 -19.33
C ILE A 75 -13.63 -8.87 -18.68
N GLU A 76 -13.91 -7.84 -19.47
CA GLU A 76 -14.56 -6.60 -19.05
C GLU A 76 -16.02 -6.80 -18.60
N LYS A 77 -16.69 -7.85 -19.09
CA LYS A 77 -18.08 -8.20 -18.71
C LYS A 77 -18.15 -9.16 -17.52
N ARG A 78 -17.00 -9.51 -16.93
CA ARG A 78 -16.95 -10.36 -15.74
C ARG A 78 -17.17 -9.56 -14.45
N PHE A 79 -16.93 -8.26 -14.46
CA PHE A 79 -17.06 -7.43 -13.26
C PHE A 79 -18.53 -7.08 -12.96
N THR A 80 -18.85 -7.05 -11.68
CA THR A 80 -20.17 -6.67 -11.16
C THR A 80 -20.16 -5.17 -10.81
N PRO A 81 -20.99 -4.32 -11.45
CA PRO A 81 -20.99 -2.88 -11.21
C PRO A 81 -21.18 -2.49 -9.73
N GLU A 82 -22.02 -3.23 -9.00
CA GLU A 82 -22.29 -3.00 -7.59
C GLU A 82 -21.04 -3.25 -6.72
N CYS A 83 -20.24 -4.27 -7.05
CA CYS A 83 -19.00 -4.56 -6.34
C CYS A 83 -17.93 -3.49 -6.61
N ILE A 84 -17.88 -2.97 -7.84
CA ILE A 84 -16.99 -1.85 -8.19
C ILE A 84 -17.39 -0.59 -7.42
N ALA A 85 -18.69 -0.27 -7.38
CA ALA A 85 -19.20 0.87 -6.63
C ALA A 85 -18.85 0.76 -5.14
N ALA A 86 -19.01 -0.42 -4.54
CA ALA A 86 -18.65 -0.68 -3.16
C ALA A 86 -17.13 -0.50 -2.91
N LEU A 87 -16.27 -1.00 -3.80
CA LEU A 87 -14.82 -0.79 -3.69
C LEU A 87 -14.44 0.69 -3.81
N ASN A 88 -15.00 1.39 -4.79
CA ASN A 88 -14.74 2.82 -4.99
C ASN A 88 -15.14 3.61 -3.74
N ARG A 89 -16.30 3.30 -3.14
CA ARG A 89 -16.75 3.91 -1.88
C ARG A 89 -15.73 3.74 -0.74
N ILE A 90 -15.16 2.54 -0.59
CA ILE A 90 -14.11 2.29 0.41
C ILE A 90 -12.92 3.22 0.16
N THR A 91 -12.42 3.25 -1.08
CA THR A 91 -11.21 4.02 -1.41
C THR A 91 -11.42 5.54 -1.36
N GLU A 92 -12.59 6.02 -1.79
CA GLU A 92 -12.97 7.44 -1.75
C GLU A 92 -13.07 7.92 -0.31
N TYR A 93 -13.77 7.16 0.55
CA TYR A 93 -14.00 7.56 1.94
C TYR A 93 -12.72 7.52 2.78
N THR A 94 -11.91 6.48 2.63
CA THR A 94 -10.76 6.22 3.51
C THR A 94 -9.44 6.78 2.97
N GLY A 95 -9.40 7.12 1.68
CA GLY A 95 -8.16 7.41 0.95
C GLY A 95 -7.24 6.21 0.80
N ALA A 96 -7.71 4.99 1.08
CA ALA A 96 -6.90 3.78 1.00
C ALA A 96 -6.45 3.49 -0.43
N LYS A 97 -5.24 2.94 -0.53
CA LYS A 97 -4.61 2.52 -1.78
C LYS A 97 -4.84 1.04 -2.01
N ILE A 98 -4.89 0.63 -3.28
CA ILE A 98 -5.17 -0.76 -3.66
C ILE A 98 -3.86 -1.48 -3.92
N VAL A 99 -3.71 -2.66 -3.31
CA VAL A 99 -2.70 -3.65 -3.66
C VAL A 99 -3.43 -4.87 -4.20
N ILE A 100 -3.11 -5.25 -5.43
CA ILE A 100 -3.74 -6.40 -6.06
C ILE A 100 -3.21 -7.68 -5.40
N SER A 101 -4.10 -8.36 -4.71
CA SER A 101 -3.89 -9.64 -4.08
C SER A 101 -4.81 -10.64 -4.78
N SER A 102 -4.61 -10.88 -6.08
CA SER A 102 -5.38 -11.88 -6.86
C SER A 102 -4.53 -12.76 -7.75
N THR A 103 -4.93 -14.01 -7.96
CA THR A 103 -4.24 -14.97 -8.84
C THR A 103 -4.12 -14.46 -10.28
N TRP A 104 -4.94 -13.49 -10.68
CA TRP A 104 -4.83 -12.78 -11.95
C TRP A 104 -3.45 -12.14 -12.17
N ARG A 105 -2.74 -11.80 -11.08
CA ARG A 105 -1.37 -11.29 -11.13
C ARG A 105 -0.33 -12.26 -11.71
N ASN A 106 -0.70 -13.54 -11.84
CA ASN A 106 0.12 -14.61 -12.41
C ASN A 106 0.00 -14.68 -13.93
N ILE A 107 -1.10 -14.17 -14.50
CA ILE A 107 -1.38 -14.21 -15.93
C ILE A 107 -1.32 -12.83 -16.59
N MET A 108 -1.43 -11.75 -15.81
CA MET A 108 -1.34 -10.37 -16.29
C MET A 108 -0.23 -9.58 -15.56
N GLY A 109 0.48 -8.74 -16.31
CA GLY A 109 1.46 -7.82 -15.75
C GLY A 109 0.80 -6.74 -14.90
N TYR A 110 1.57 -6.08 -14.03
CA TYR A 110 1.05 -5.01 -13.16
C TYR A 110 0.32 -3.90 -13.94
N TYR A 111 0.97 -3.34 -14.97
CA TYR A 111 0.40 -2.24 -15.75
C TYR A 111 -0.83 -2.66 -16.54
N GLU A 112 -0.82 -3.87 -17.09
CA GLU A 112 -1.94 -4.42 -17.85
C GLU A 112 -3.16 -4.64 -16.95
N LEU A 113 -2.94 -5.25 -15.77
CA LEU A 113 -3.99 -5.50 -14.80
C LEU A 113 -4.53 -4.20 -14.20
N SER A 114 -3.66 -3.23 -13.88
CA SER A 114 -4.09 -1.90 -13.43
C SER A 114 -4.91 -1.19 -14.51
N ALA A 115 -4.49 -1.20 -15.77
CA ALA A 115 -5.24 -0.61 -16.87
C ALA A 115 -6.62 -1.28 -17.05
N LEU A 116 -6.68 -2.61 -16.92
CA LEU A 116 -7.96 -3.33 -16.96
C LEU A 116 -8.88 -2.89 -15.83
N LEU A 117 -8.41 -2.90 -14.58
CA LEU A 117 -9.20 -2.50 -13.41
C LEU A 117 -9.72 -1.06 -13.54
N HIS A 118 -8.91 -0.14 -14.04
CA HIS A 118 -9.35 1.22 -14.33
C HIS A 118 -10.38 1.28 -15.47
N SER A 119 -10.20 0.49 -16.53
CA SER A 119 -11.13 0.46 -17.67
C SER A 119 -12.53 -0.07 -17.31
N VAL A 120 -12.65 -0.86 -16.25
CA VAL A 120 -13.94 -1.34 -15.73
C VAL A 120 -14.55 -0.41 -14.66
N GLY A 121 -13.87 0.70 -14.33
CA GLY A 121 -14.42 1.76 -13.48
C GLY A 121 -13.87 1.80 -12.06
N ILE A 122 -12.76 1.12 -11.74
CA ILE A 122 -12.09 1.30 -10.44
C ILE A 122 -11.34 2.63 -10.45
N GLU A 123 -11.66 3.49 -9.48
CA GLU A 123 -11.12 4.84 -9.37
C GLU A 123 -9.98 4.94 -8.34
N GLY A 124 -9.94 4.00 -7.39
CA GLY A 124 -8.90 3.94 -6.36
C GLY A 124 -7.49 3.78 -6.94
N GLU A 125 -6.51 4.43 -6.33
CA GLU A 125 -5.11 4.35 -6.76
C GLU A 125 -4.53 2.97 -6.46
N ILE A 126 -4.14 2.25 -7.51
CA ILE A 126 -3.45 0.97 -7.43
C ILE A 126 -1.94 1.24 -7.32
N ILE A 127 -1.32 0.73 -6.26
CA ILE A 127 0.09 1.01 -5.93
C ILE A 127 1.00 -0.21 -6.07
N GLY A 128 0.44 -1.40 -6.32
CA GLY A 128 1.23 -2.61 -6.46
C GLY A 128 0.40 -3.89 -6.52
N LYS A 129 1.11 -5.00 -6.44
CA LYS A 129 0.55 -6.35 -6.30
C LYS A 129 1.36 -7.16 -5.30
N THR A 130 0.75 -8.14 -4.65
CA THR A 130 1.48 -9.05 -3.76
C THR A 130 2.49 -9.88 -4.56
N PRO A 131 3.65 -10.23 -3.97
CA PRO A 131 4.62 -11.11 -4.60
C PRO A 131 4.15 -12.57 -4.56
N LEU A 132 4.65 -13.39 -5.48
CA LEU A 132 4.48 -14.83 -5.41
C LEU A 132 5.55 -15.40 -4.47
N VAL A 133 5.14 -15.88 -3.29
CA VAL A 133 6.09 -16.40 -2.28
C VAL A 133 6.55 -17.84 -2.60
N LYS A 134 5.67 -18.66 -3.18
CA LYS A 134 5.95 -20.05 -3.55
C LYS A 134 5.48 -20.32 -4.98
N LEU A 135 6.31 -21.00 -5.78
CA LEU A 135 5.97 -21.37 -7.17
C LEU A 135 4.76 -22.29 -7.28
N SER A 136 4.48 -23.09 -6.23
CA SER A 136 3.32 -23.98 -6.16
C SER A 136 2.03 -23.30 -5.68
N GLY A 137 2.07 -21.99 -5.40
CA GLY A 137 1.05 -21.34 -4.57
C GLY A 137 1.31 -21.58 -3.09
N GLY A 138 1.07 -20.55 -2.28
CA GLY A 138 1.09 -20.59 -0.82
C GLY A 138 -0.10 -19.81 -0.29
N PRO A 139 -0.34 -19.84 1.04
CA PRO A 139 -1.42 -19.09 1.65
C PRO A 139 -1.35 -17.61 1.30
N ARG A 140 -2.49 -17.00 0.96
CA ARG A 140 -2.59 -15.58 0.63
C ARG A 140 -2.00 -14.68 1.71
N GLY A 141 -2.20 -15.07 2.97
CA GLY A 141 -1.64 -14.39 4.13
C GLY A 141 -0.12 -14.19 4.03
N GLU A 142 0.64 -15.23 3.65
CA GLU A 142 2.11 -15.16 3.54
C GLU A 142 2.56 -14.13 2.49
N GLU A 143 1.81 -13.99 1.39
CA GLU A 143 2.10 -13.04 0.32
C GLU A 143 1.83 -11.60 0.76
N ILE A 144 0.75 -11.39 1.50
CA ILE A 144 0.40 -10.09 2.09
C ILE A 144 1.44 -9.70 3.15
N GLU A 145 1.84 -10.61 4.03
CA GLU A 145 2.91 -10.38 5.01
C GLU A 145 4.22 -10.01 4.32
N ARG A 146 4.58 -10.71 3.24
CA ARG A 146 5.77 -10.40 2.46
C ARG A 146 5.69 -9.00 1.86
N PHE A 147 4.56 -8.64 1.26
CA PHE A 147 4.34 -7.29 0.75
C PHE A 147 4.51 -6.25 1.85
N LEU A 148 3.85 -6.41 3.00
CA LEU A 148 3.95 -5.48 4.14
C LEU A 148 5.39 -5.34 4.64
N TYR A 149 6.13 -6.44 4.73
CA TYR A 149 7.54 -6.44 5.14
C TYR A 149 8.43 -5.65 4.17
N GLU A 150 8.22 -5.81 2.86
CA GLU A 150 8.97 -5.09 1.83
C GLU A 150 8.58 -3.61 1.81
N TYR A 151 7.29 -3.32 1.93
CA TYR A 151 6.75 -1.96 1.91
C TYR A 151 7.20 -1.13 3.13
N ARG A 152 7.43 -1.78 4.29
CA ARG A 152 8.04 -1.14 5.48
C ARG A 152 9.45 -0.60 5.26
N LYS A 153 10.12 -0.95 4.16
CA LYS A 153 11.43 -0.39 3.78
C LYS A 153 11.32 0.92 2.99
N SER A 154 10.12 1.29 2.58
CA SER A 154 9.83 2.55 1.87
C SER A 154 9.73 3.75 2.83
N GLU A 155 9.42 4.92 2.26
CA GLU A 155 9.08 6.14 3.00
C GLU A 155 7.66 6.14 3.60
N PHE A 156 6.85 5.13 3.27
CA PHE A 156 5.47 4.98 3.73
C PHE A 156 5.39 4.06 4.95
N ASP A 157 4.41 4.35 5.80
CA ASP A 157 4.05 3.52 6.94
C ASP A 157 2.59 3.06 6.78
N VAL A 158 2.37 1.75 6.73
CA VAL A 158 1.02 1.20 6.59
C VAL A 158 0.34 1.29 7.96
N SER A 159 -0.54 2.28 8.11
CA SER A 159 -1.20 2.56 9.39
C SER A 159 -2.37 1.64 9.68
N SER A 160 -3.07 1.19 8.63
CA SER A 160 -4.14 0.20 8.70
C SER A 160 -4.29 -0.48 7.34
N PHE A 161 -4.84 -1.69 7.31
CA PHE A 161 -5.18 -2.37 6.08
C PHE A 161 -6.36 -3.32 6.27
N VAL A 162 -7.02 -3.64 5.16
CA VAL A 162 -8.09 -4.63 5.07
C VAL A 162 -7.81 -5.58 3.91
N ILE A 163 -8.30 -6.82 4.04
CA ILE A 163 -8.22 -7.84 3.00
C ILE A 163 -9.64 -8.10 2.51
N LEU A 164 -9.88 -7.94 1.20
CA LEU A 164 -11.12 -8.29 0.53
C LEU A 164 -10.85 -9.53 -0.32
N ASP A 165 -11.34 -10.68 0.13
CA ASP A 165 -11.06 -11.98 -0.49
C ASP A 165 -12.23 -12.93 -0.25
N ASP A 166 -12.41 -13.90 -1.15
CA ASP A 166 -13.41 -14.96 -1.03
C ASP A 166 -12.84 -16.26 -0.44
N ASP A 167 -11.51 -16.35 -0.31
CA ASP A 167 -10.82 -17.41 0.42
C ASP A 167 -10.57 -17.05 1.90
N THR A 168 -10.09 -18.01 2.67
CA THR A 168 -9.86 -17.93 4.13
C THR A 168 -8.45 -18.36 4.53
N ASP A 169 -7.50 -18.33 3.59
CA ASP A 169 -6.11 -18.74 3.78
C ASP A 169 -5.18 -17.59 4.23
N MET A 170 -5.70 -16.69 5.08
CA MET A 170 -4.97 -15.49 5.55
C MET A 170 -4.04 -15.74 6.73
N GLY A 171 -4.07 -16.94 7.34
CA GLY A 171 -3.23 -17.28 8.48
C GLY A 171 -3.43 -16.33 9.66
N ASP A 172 -2.35 -15.73 10.15
CA ASP A 172 -2.40 -14.77 11.26
C ASP A 172 -3.11 -13.46 10.90
N LEU A 173 -3.35 -13.19 9.61
CA LEU A 173 -4.03 -11.98 9.13
C LEU A 173 -5.56 -12.11 9.05
N MET A 174 -6.13 -13.21 9.54
CA MET A 174 -7.58 -13.46 9.47
C MET A 174 -8.43 -12.35 10.11
N GLU A 175 -7.93 -11.63 11.11
CA GLU A 175 -8.66 -10.51 11.72
C GLU A 175 -8.84 -9.32 10.78
N HIS A 176 -8.01 -9.20 9.73
CA HIS A 176 -8.08 -8.15 8.71
C HIS A 176 -8.98 -8.53 7.53
N LEU A 177 -9.43 -9.78 7.45
CA LEU A 177 -10.27 -10.28 6.38
C LEU A 177 -11.71 -9.74 6.51
N VAL A 178 -12.19 -9.17 5.40
CA VAL A 178 -13.62 -8.99 5.12
C VAL A 178 -13.95 -10.00 4.04
N TRP A 179 -14.42 -11.16 4.49
CA TRP A 179 -14.73 -12.28 3.62
C TRP A 179 -15.90 -11.94 2.69
N CYS A 180 -15.69 -12.09 1.39
CA CYS A 180 -16.69 -11.86 0.36
C CYS A 180 -17.27 -13.20 -0.10
N SER A 181 -18.59 -13.36 -0.08
CA SER A 181 -19.17 -14.58 -0.65
C SER A 181 -19.06 -14.55 -2.17
N PRO A 182 -18.56 -15.61 -2.83
CA PRO A 182 -18.52 -15.67 -4.29
C PRO A 182 -19.89 -15.53 -4.97
N ASN A 183 -20.97 -15.76 -4.24
CA ASN A 183 -22.34 -15.60 -4.76
C ASN A 183 -22.78 -14.14 -4.86
N THR A 184 -22.23 -13.26 -4.03
CA THR A 184 -22.65 -11.86 -3.91
C THR A 184 -21.55 -10.86 -4.20
N GLY A 185 -20.29 -11.27 -4.14
CA GLY A 185 -19.14 -10.37 -4.21
C GLY A 185 -19.06 -9.43 -3.01
N LEU A 186 -18.31 -8.34 -3.20
CA LEU A 186 -18.24 -7.21 -2.30
C LEU A 186 -19.57 -6.45 -2.34
N THR A 187 -20.24 -6.40 -1.19
CA THR A 187 -21.52 -5.69 -1.03
C THR A 187 -21.33 -4.38 -0.28
N GLU A 188 -22.33 -3.49 -0.34
CA GLU A 188 -22.33 -2.25 0.44
C GLU A 188 -22.11 -2.49 1.94
N GLY A 189 -22.77 -3.51 2.53
CA GLY A 189 -22.60 -3.83 3.94
C GLY A 189 -21.19 -4.34 4.29
N LEU A 190 -20.54 -5.08 3.38
CA LEU A 190 -19.14 -5.49 3.54
C LEU A 190 -18.19 -4.28 3.44
N ALA A 191 -18.49 -3.36 2.54
CA ALA A 191 -17.72 -2.11 2.43
C ALA A 191 -17.83 -1.24 3.70
N ASP A 192 -18.96 -1.25 4.42
CA ASP A 192 -19.06 -0.57 5.73
C ASP A 192 -18.13 -1.20 6.78
N ILE A 193 -17.98 -2.53 6.76
CA ILE A 193 -17.04 -3.25 7.64
C ILE A 193 -15.60 -2.88 7.27
N ALA A 194 -15.27 -2.86 5.98
CA ALA A 194 -13.95 -2.50 5.50
C ALA A 194 -13.56 -1.08 5.87
N ILE A 195 -14.48 -0.11 5.70
CA ILE A 195 -14.29 1.28 6.10
C ILE A 195 -14.00 1.36 7.61
N ARG A 196 -14.78 0.68 8.46
CA ARG A 196 -14.53 0.68 9.91
C ARG A 196 -13.13 0.18 10.25
N LYS A 197 -12.72 -0.96 9.71
CA LYS A 197 -11.37 -1.53 9.92
C LYS A 197 -10.25 -0.57 9.50
N LEU A 198 -10.47 0.21 8.44
CA LEU A 198 -9.48 1.15 7.93
C LEU A 198 -9.39 2.46 8.73
N GLU A 199 -10.43 2.82 9.48
CA GLU A 199 -10.50 4.06 10.29
C GLU A 199 -10.23 3.86 11.79
N GLU A 200 -10.05 2.62 12.25
CA GLU A 200 -9.55 2.28 13.59
C GLU A 200 -8.10 2.77 13.81
#